data_AF-A0A8S4R6W6-F1
#
_entry.id   AF-A0A8S4R6W6-F1
#
_cell.length_a   1.000
_cell.length_b   1.000
_cell.length_c   1.000
_cell.angle_alpha   90.00
_cell.angle_beta   90.00
_cell.angle_gamma   90.00
#
_symmetry.space_group_name_H-M   'P 1'
#
loop_
_entity.id
_entity.type
_entity.pdbx_description
1 polymer ?
#
loop_
_entity_poly.entity_id
_entity_poly.type
_entity_poly.pdbx_seq_one_letter_code
_entity_poly.pdbx_strand_id
1 'polypeptide(L)'
;METVTGAYNTVFYERADHRVKDWLLMTSPWPLVSIIASYLAIIKLLPHIMLDRTAYDLRTVIKWYNVLQIVSNAVVTWGRRKTKEEMDNPSNPCERESCSKSNGYRVDY
;
A
#
# COMPACT_ATOMS: atom_id res chain seq x y z
N MET A 1 -27.82 8.45 -10.36
CA MET A 1 -26.76 7.61 -10.95
C MET A 1 -25.55 8.45 -11.38
N GLU A 2 -25.74 9.67 -11.88
CA GLU A 2 -24.66 10.59 -12.28
C GLU A 2 -23.70 11.00 -11.14
N THR A 3 -24.22 11.26 -9.94
CA THR A 3 -23.43 11.74 -8.79
C THR A 3 -22.44 10.71 -8.26
N VAL A 4 -22.85 9.44 -8.21
CA VAL A 4 -21.99 8.33 -7.75
C VAL A 4 -20.88 8.05 -8.76
N THR A 5 -21.19 8.07 -10.04
CA THR A 5 -20.22 7.87 -11.13
C THR A 5 -19.22 9.03 -11.20
N GLY A 6 -19.69 10.27 -11.02
CA GLY A 6 -18.83 11.45 -10.95
C GLY A 6 -17.89 11.41 -9.75
N ALA A 7 -18.41 11.13 -8.55
CA ALA A 7 -17.58 11.01 -7.35
C ALA A 7 -16.54 9.87 -7.45
N TYR A 8 -16.93 8.75 -8.08
CA TYR A 8 -16.03 7.64 -8.34
C TYR A 8 -14.87 8.04 -9.28
N ASN A 9 -15.17 8.72 -10.39
CA ASN A 9 -14.13 9.16 -11.31
C ASN A 9 -13.19 10.21 -10.71
N THR A 10 -13.70 11.18 -9.94
CA THR A 10 -12.86 12.19 -9.30
C THR A 10 -11.90 11.58 -8.27
N VAL A 11 -12.35 10.60 -7.49
CA VAL A 11 -11.50 9.99 -6.44
C VAL A 11 -10.50 9.00 -7.02
N PHE A 12 -10.91 8.17 -7.98
CA PHE A 12 -10.09 7.05 -8.46
C PHE A 12 -9.34 7.31 -9.76
N TYR A 13 -9.76 8.29 -10.58
CA TYR A 13 -9.09 8.61 -11.84
C TYR A 13 -8.42 10.00 -11.82
N GLU A 14 -9.09 11.04 -11.32
CA GLU A 14 -8.50 12.39 -11.32
C GLU A 14 -7.41 12.57 -10.26
N ARG A 15 -7.50 11.87 -9.13
CA ARG A 15 -6.52 11.96 -8.02
C ARG A 15 -5.49 10.81 -8.00
N ALA A 16 -5.58 9.86 -8.93
CA ALA A 16 -4.63 8.75 -8.99
C ALA A 16 -3.30 9.19 -9.61
N ASP A 17 -2.20 8.86 -8.95
CA ASP A 17 -0.86 9.10 -9.51
C ASP A 17 -0.67 8.24 -10.77
N HIS A 18 -0.43 8.90 -11.90
CA HIS A 18 -0.32 8.23 -13.21
C HIS A 18 0.82 7.20 -13.24
N ARG A 19 1.82 7.32 -12.36
CA ARG A 19 2.99 6.41 -12.30
C ARG A 19 2.66 5.01 -11.78
N VAL A 20 1.58 4.87 -11.01
CA VAL A 20 1.18 3.61 -10.39
C VAL A 20 -0.03 2.98 -11.08
N LYS A 21 -0.60 3.64 -12.10
CA LYS A 21 -1.80 3.19 -12.82
C LYS A 21 -1.65 1.83 -13.50
N ASP A 22 -0.43 1.54 -13.97
CA ASP A 22 -0.10 0.31 -14.69
C ASP A 22 0.27 -0.86 -13.76
N TRP A 23 0.25 -0.65 -12.44
CA TRP A 23 0.48 -1.72 -11.48
C TRP A 23 -0.73 -2.65 -11.39
N LEU A 24 -0.45 -3.96 -11.36
CA LEU A 24 -1.41 -5.06 -11.50
C LEU A 24 -2.58 -5.14 -10.51
N LEU A 25 -2.69 -4.23 -9.54
CA LEU A 25 -3.78 -4.17 -8.55
C LEU A 25 -4.31 -2.74 -8.32
N MET A 26 -3.75 -1.75 -9.02
CA MET A 26 -4.04 -0.33 -8.81
C MET A 26 -4.93 0.26 -9.90
N THR A 27 -5.11 -0.46 -11.02
CA THR A 27 -5.93 -0.04 -12.15
C THR A 27 -7.42 0.05 -11.80
N SER A 28 -7.86 -0.71 -10.79
CA SER A 28 -9.26 -0.72 -10.37
C SER A 28 -9.39 -1.16 -8.90
N PRO A 29 -10.33 -0.60 -8.12
CA PRO A 29 -10.58 -1.04 -6.75
C PRO A 29 -11.24 -2.43 -6.69
N TRP A 30 -11.80 -2.93 -7.80
CA TRP A 30 -12.47 -4.24 -7.85
C TRP A 30 -11.54 -5.42 -7.53
N PRO A 31 -10.34 -5.54 -8.14
CA PRO A 31 -9.33 -6.50 -7.71
C PRO A 31 -9.05 -6.48 -6.21
N LEU A 32 -8.87 -5.30 -5.62
CA LEU A 32 -8.61 -5.17 -4.18
C LEU A 32 -9.79 -5.69 -3.33
N VAL A 33 -11.01 -5.28 -3.66
CA VAL A 33 -12.23 -5.73 -2.98
C VAL A 33 -12.40 -7.25 -3.10
N SER A 34 -12.07 -7.82 -4.25
CA SER A 34 -12.16 -9.26 -4.49
C SER A 34 -11.20 -10.06 -3.60
N ILE A 35 -9.97 -9.56 -3.40
CA ILE A 35 -8.99 -10.19 -2.52
C ILE A 35 -9.49 -10.17 -1.08
N ILE A 36 -10.00 -9.03 -0.61
CA ILE A 36 -10.55 -8.90 0.75
C ILE A 36 -11.73 -9.86 0.96
N ALA A 37 -12.65 -9.91 -0.01
CA ALA A 37 -13.80 -10.82 0.05
C ALA A 37 -13.35 -12.29 0.09
N SER A 38 -12.36 -12.68 -0.73
CA SER A 38 -11.81 -14.03 -0.73
C SER A 38 -11.14 -14.39 0.60
N TYR A 39 -10.39 -13.46 1.20
CA TYR A 39 -9.75 -13.64 2.49
C TYR A 39 -10.77 -13.90 3.61
N LEU A 40 -11.84 -13.09 3.66
CA LEU A 40 -12.92 -13.26 4.62
C LEU A 40 -13.67 -14.59 4.45
N ALA A 41 -13.89 -15.01 3.20
CA ALA A 41 -14.51 -16.30 2.88
C ALA A 41 -13.65 -17.48 3.38
N ILE A 42 -12.34 -17.42 3.14
CA ILE A 42 -11.39 -18.45 3.59
C ILE A 42 -11.40 -18.54 5.13
N ILE A 43 -11.34 -17.40 5.83
CA ILE A 43 -11.36 -17.40 7.30
C ILE A 43 -12.64 -17.99 7.87
N LYS A 44 -13.79 -17.82 7.21
CA LYS A 44 -15.04 -18.45 7.66
C LYS A 44 -15.10 -19.95 7.37
N LEU A 45 -14.46 -20.41 6.30
CA LEU A 45 -14.41 -21.83 5.94
C LEU A 45 -13.39 -22.60 6.78
N LEU A 46 -12.29 -21.96 7.17
CA LEU A 46 -11.16 -22.60 7.86
C LEU A 46 -11.52 -23.26 9.21
N PRO A 47 -12.36 -22.66 10.10
CA PRO A 47 -12.80 -23.29 11.35
C PRO A 47 -13.56 -24.60 11.15
N HIS A 48 -14.35 -24.68 10.07
CA HIS A 48 -15.07 -25.91 9.73
C HIS A 48 -14.13 -27.05 9.32
N ILE A 49 -13.00 -26.72 8.67
CA ILE A 49 -11.98 -27.69 8.28
C ILE A 49 -11.08 -28.05 9.47
N MET A 50 -10.84 -27.12 10.40
CA MET A 50 -10.02 -27.32 11.60
C MET A 50 -10.70 -28.14 12.69
N LEU A 51 -12.02 -28.35 12.63
CA LEU A 51 -12.73 -29.16 13.62
C LEU A 51 -12.28 -30.64 13.63
N ASP A 52 -11.79 -31.13 12.49
CA ASP A 52 -11.51 -32.55 12.26
C ASP A 52 -9.99 -32.86 12.16
N ARG A 53 -9.11 -31.88 12.40
CA ARG A 53 -7.64 -32.06 12.28
C ARG A 53 -6.84 -31.35 13.38
N THR A 54 -5.73 -31.98 13.78
CA THR A 54 -4.74 -31.42 14.70
C THR A 54 -4.07 -30.15 14.16
N ALA A 55 -3.70 -29.25 15.06
CA ALA A 55 -3.12 -27.95 14.70
C ALA A 55 -1.87 -28.11 13.81
N TYR A 56 -1.90 -27.45 12.65
CA TYR A 56 -0.76 -27.44 11.73
C TYR A 56 0.45 -26.75 12.37
N ASP A 57 1.65 -27.32 12.18
CA ASP A 57 2.89 -26.67 12.61
C ASP A 57 3.34 -25.61 11.59
N LEU A 58 2.83 -24.38 11.75
CA LEU A 58 3.18 -23.24 10.89
C LEU A 58 4.52 -22.58 11.28
N ARG A 59 5.26 -23.10 12.26
CA ARG A 59 6.48 -22.45 12.79
C ARG A 59 7.49 -22.12 11.70
N THR A 60 7.71 -23.04 10.76
CA THR A 60 8.65 -22.84 9.64
C THR A 60 8.16 -21.76 8.67
N VAL A 61 6.88 -21.78 8.32
CA VAL A 61 6.27 -20.79 7.41
C VAL A 61 6.32 -19.40 8.01
N ILE A 62 5.93 -19.27 9.29
CA ILE A 62 5.95 -18.00 10.02
C ILE A 62 7.38 -17.45 10.15
N LYS A 63 8.37 -18.32 10.39
CA LYS A 63 9.77 -17.92 10.48
C LYS A 63 10.25 -17.28 9.17
N TRP A 64 9.98 -17.92 8.04
CA TRP A 64 10.34 -17.39 6.73
C TRP A 64 9.61 -16.09 6.38
N TYR A 65 8.31 -16.02 6.70
CA TYR A 65 7.52 -14.81 6.53
C TYR A 65 8.14 -13.60 7.28
N ASN A 66 8.51 -13.79 8.55
CA ASN A 66 9.13 -12.74 9.35
C ASN A 66 10.48 -12.29 8.77
N VAL A 67 11.30 -13.22 8.25
CA VAL A 67 12.57 -12.88 7.59
C VAL A 67 12.32 -12.02 6.35
N LEU A 68 11.38 -12.43 5.48
CA LEU A 68 11.02 -11.65 4.29
C LEU A 68 10.49 -10.25 4.64
N GLN A 69 9.71 -10.14 5.72
CA GLN A 69 9.17 -8.87 6.18
C GLN A 69 10.28 -7.93 6.67
N ILE A 70 11.27 -8.43 7.42
CA ILE A 70 12.44 -7.64 7.84
C ILE A 70 13.24 -7.17 6.63
N VAL A 71 13.52 -8.06 5.68
CA VAL A 71 14.26 -7.71 4.45
C VAL A 71 13.52 -6.64 3.65
N SER A 72 12.21 -6.81 3.44
CA SER A 72 11.39 -5.84 2.71
C SER A 72 11.42 -4.46 3.36
N ASN A 73 11.27 -4.40 4.70
CA ASN A 73 11.36 -3.15 5.45
C ASN A 73 12.75 -2.52 5.37
N ALA A 74 13.81 -3.33 5.41
CA ALA A 74 15.18 -2.87 5.26
C ALA A 74 15.43 -2.27 3.86
N VAL A 75 14.93 -2.91 2.80
CA VAL A 75 15.06 -2.43 1.42
C VAL A 75 14.34 -1.09 1.24
N VAL A 76 13.10 -0.96 1.72
CA VAL A 76 12.32 0.28 1.62
C VAL A 76 12.98 1.42 2.38
N THR A 77 13.47 1.16 3.58
CA THR A 77 14.16 2.18 4.39
C THR A 77 15.51 2.57 3.80
N TRP A 78 16.23 1.64 3.16
CA TRP A 78 17.47 1.94 2.44
C TRP A 78 17.23 2.84 1.22
N GLY A 79 16.22 2.52 0.40
CA GLY A 79 15.84 3.35 -0.75
C GLY A 79 15.47 4.78 -0.36
N ARG A 80 14.66 4.95 0.71
CA ARG A 80 14.30 6.29 1.21
C ARG A 80 15.50 7.07 1.78
N ARG A 81 16.50 6.38 2.36
CA ARG A 81 17.72 7.04 2.84
C ARG A 81 18.56 7.57 1.68
N LYS A 82 18.68 6.82 0.59
CA LYS A 82 19.38 7.27 -0.62
C LYS A 82 18.74 8.50 -1.25
N THR A 83 17.41 8.57 -1.30
CA THR A 83 16.72 9.78 -1.78
C THR A 83 16.95 10.97 -0.86
N LYS A 84 16.88 10.81 0.46
CA LYS A 84 17.16 11.91 1.39
C LYS A 84 18.59 12.44 1.28
N GLU A 85 19.56 11.56 1.05
CA GLU A 85 20.98 11.91 0.88
C GLU A 85 21.20 12.80 -0.36
N GLU A 86 20.46 12.54 -1.44
CA GLU A 86 20.45 13.38 -2.65
C GLU A 86 19.70 14.71 -2.44
N MET A 87 18.61 14.70 -1.66
CA MET A 87 17.84 15.92 -1.35
C MET A 87 18.57 16.86 -0.37
N ASP A 88 19.49 16.35 0.45
CA ASP A 88 20.31 17.13 1.40
C ASP A 88 21.64 17.61 0.79
N ASN A 89 21.93 17.23 -0.47
CA ASN A 89 23.11 17.70 -1.19
C ASN A 89 23.00 19.23 -1.46
N PRO A 90 23.92 20.06 -0.96
CA PRO A 90 23.83 21.52 -1.08
C PRO A 90 24.09 22.06 -2.50
N SER A 91 24.38 21.20 -3.48
CA SER A 91 24.71 21.58 -4.86
C SER A 91 23.51 21.64 -5.82
N ASN A 92 22.32 21.16 -5.42
CA ASN A 92 21.05 21.20 -6.17
C ASN A 92 20.07 22.23 -5.55
N PRO A 93 20.04 23.49 -6.03
CA PRO A 93 19.37 24.60 -5.35
C PRO A 93 17.82 24.64 -5.43
N CYS A 94 17.12 23.58 -5.82
CA CYS A 94 15.66 23.62 -6.02
C CYS A 94 14.88 22.56 -5.24
N GLU A 95 14.83 22.66 -3.90
CA GLU A 95 13.74 21.99 -3.13
C GLU A 95 13.33 22.70 -1.83
N ARG A 96 13.77 23.95 -1.61
CA ARG A 96 13.33 24.74 -0.44
C ARG A 96 11.90 25.26 -0.52
N GLU A 97 11.29 25.35 -1.72
CA GLU A 97 9.89 25.79 -1.85
C GLU A 97 8.86 24.70 -1.51
N SER A 98 9.16 23.42 -1.78
CA SER A 98 8.25 22.30 -1.43
C SER A 98 8.16 22.07 0.09
N CYS A 99 9.22 22.39 0.84
CA CYS A 99 9.22 22.29 2.30
C CYS A 99 8.45 23.43 3.00
N SER A 100 8.24 24.57 2.32
CA SER A 100 7.34 25.62 2.84
C SER A 100 5.86 25.27 2.64
N LYS A 101 5.51 24.53 1.58
CA LYS A 101 4.11 24.15 1.31
C LYS A 101 3.62 23.01 2.20
N SER A 102 4.49 22.08 2.64
CA SER A 102 4.07 20.98 3.51
C SER A 102 3.69 21.41 4.94
N ASN A 103 4.21 22.54 5.44
CA ASN A 103 3.81 23.11 6.73
C ASN A 103 2.55 24.01 6.63
N GLY A 104 1.95 24.11 5.44
CA GLY A 104 0.80 24.96 5.11
C GLY A 104 -0.47 24.21 4.68
N TYR A 105 -0.62 22.93 5.00
CA TYR A 105 -1.87 22.21 4.76
C TYR A 105 -2.94 22.63 5.78
N ARG A 106 -3.60 23.76 5.50
CA ARG A 106 -4.98 23.98 5.95
C ARG A 106 -5.88 23.17 5.01
N VAL A 107 -6.58 22.20 5.58
CA VAL A 107 -7.65 21.46 4.91
C VAL A 107 -8.85 22.39 4.84
N ASP A 108 -9.11 22.96 3.68
CA ASP A 108 -10.39 23.62 3.39
C ASP A 108 -11.31 22.60 2.71
N TYR A 109 -12.48 22.36 3.32
CA TYR A 109 -13.55 21.49 2.84
C TYR A 109 -14.36 22.17 1.73
#